data_AF-A0A957AEZ5-F1
#
_entry.id   AF-A0A957AEZ5-F1
#
_cell.length_a   1.000
_cell.length_b   1.000
_cell.length_c   1.000
_cell.angle_alpha   90.00
_cell.angle_beta   90.00
_cell.angle_gamma   90.00
#
_symmetry.space_group_name_H-M   'P 1'
#
loop_
_entity.id
_entity.type
_entity.pdbx_description
1 polymer ?
#
loop_
_entity_poly.entity_id
_entity_poly.type
_entity_poly.pdbx_seq_one_letter_code
_entity_poly.pdbx_strand_id
1 'polypeptide(L)'
;RATIANMAPEYGATCGFFPVDDETLNYLKTSARKAPRIALVEKYSKTQGMFRKKGAPDPVFTDTLELNLADVVPSLAGPKRPEGRVALSDVVTGFVAAMEAEYKKAADIASRFKVEGANFDIGHGDVVIAAITSCTNTSNPSVLIGAGLLARNAVERGLTSKPWVKTSLAPGSQVV
;
A
#
# COMPACT_ATOMS: atom_id res chain seq x y z
N ARG A 1 -10.42 -1.19 1.59
CA ARG A 1 -11.14 -2.50 1.48
C ARG A 1 -10.41 -3.44 0.52
N ALA A 2 -10.41 -3.18 -0.80
CA ALA A 2 -9.71 -4.03 -1.77
C ALA A 2 -8.22 -4.26 -1.44
N THR A 3 -7.49 -3.20 -1.06
CA THR A 3 -6.08 -3.31 -0.62
C THR A 3 -5.90 -4.26 0.57
N ILE A 4 -6.80 -4.23 1.56
CA ILE A 4 -6.73 -5.10 2.74
C ILE A 4 -7.03 -6.55 2.31
N ALA A 5 -8.10 -6.76 1.54
CA ALA A 5 -8.49 -8.09 1.08
C ALA A 5 -7.46 -8.74 0.14
N ASN A 6 -6.75 -7.92 -0.65
CA ASN A 6 -5.68 -8.39 -1.53
C ASN A 6 -4.52 -9.02 -0.74
N MET A 7 -4.23 -8.49 0.44
CA MET A 7 -3.15 -8.98 1.29
C MET A 7 -3.53 -10.20 2.16
N ALA A 8 -4.67 -10.84 1.90
CA ALA A 8 -5.13 -11.99 2.67
C ALA A 8 -4.13 -13.15 2.78
N PRO A 9 -3.44 -13.54 1.68
CA PRO A 9 -2.40 -14.56 1.76
C PRO A 9 -1.23 -14.17 2.67
N GLU A 10 -0.85 -12.89 2.73
CA GLU A 10 0.28 -12.40 3.53
C GLU A 10 0.04 -12.51 5.04
N TYR A 11 -1.21 -12.40 5.49
CA TYR A 11 -1.58 -12.67 6.89
C TYR A 11 -2.19 -14.06 7.12
N GLY A 12 -2.08 -14.95 6.13
CA GLY A 12 -2.42 -16.38 6.26
C GLY A 12 -3.91 -16.71 6.19
N ALA A 13 -4.77 -15.77 5.79
CA ALA A 13 -6.20 -16.02 5.66
C ALA A 13 -6.56 -16.59 4.28
N THR A 14 -7.54 -17.49 4.25
CA THR A 14 -8.13 -17.98 3.00
C THR A 14 -8.81 -16.85 2.20
N CYS A 15 -9.42 -15.88 2.88
CA CYS A 15 -10.16 -14.79 2.24
C CYS A 15 -10.23 -13.56 3.17
N GLY A 16 -10.00 -12.37 2.62
CA GLY A 16 -10.40 -11.11 3.23
C GLY A 16 -11.76 -10.67 2.70
N PHE A 17 -12.80 -10.71 3.53
CA PHE A 17 -14.17 -10.48 3.09
C PHE A 17 -14.73 -9.14 3.59
N PHE A 18 -15.25 -8.34 2.66
CA PHE A 18 -16.02 -7.14 2.95
C PHE A 18 -17.43 -7.31 2.35
N PRO A 19 -18.51 -7.35 3.17
CA PRO A 19 -19.86 -7.54 2.66
C PRO A 19 -20.29 -6.46 1.66
N VAL A 20 -21.27 -6.79 0.81
CA VAL A 20 -21.92 -5.81 -0.07
C VAL A 20 -22.68 -4.80 0.79
N ASP A 21 -22.40 -3.53 0.57
CA ASP A 21 -23.01 -2.39 1.25
C ASP A 21 -23.17 -1.21 0.29
N ASP A 22 -23.58 -0.04 0.82
CA ASP A 22 -23.77 1.17 0.03
C ASP A 22 -22.47 1.62 -0.67
N GLU A 23 -21.30 1.45 -0.06
CA GLU A 23 -20.01 1.80 -0.69
C GLU A 23 -19.70 0.89 -1.88
N THR A 24 -20.09 -0.38 -1.80
CA THR A 24 -20.00 -1.30 -2.92
C THR A 24 -20.84 -0.81 -4.12
N LEU A 25 -22.08 -0.37 -3.86
CA LEU A 25 -22.95 0.20 -4.90
C LEU A 25 -22.39 1.51 -5.46
N ASN A 26 -21.84 2.36 -4.59
CA ASN A 26 -21.16 3.59 -4.98
C ASN A 26 -19.97 3.30 -5.92
N TYR A 27 -19.14 2.30 -5.58
CA TYR A 27 -18.04 1.87 -6.44
C TYR A 27 -18.52 1.34 -7.80
N LEU A 28 -19.62 0.58 -7.85
CA LEU A 28 -20.19 0.14 -9.13
C LEU A 28 -20.66 1.32 -9.98
N LYS A 29 -21.22 2.36 -9.34
CA LYS A 29 -21.63 3.60 -10.03
C LYS A 29 -20.42 4.36 -10.56
N THR A 30 -19.40 4.59 -9.74
CA THR A 30 -18.20 5.36 -10.13
C THR A 30 -17.37 4.62 -11.17
N SER A 31 -17.36 3.28 -11.16
CA SER A 31 -16.78 2.44 -12.22
C SER A 31 -17.71 2.23 -13.44
N ALA A 32 -18.67 3.14 -13.62
CA ALA A 32 -19.55 3.24 -14.78
C ALA A 32 -20.38 1.99 -15.10
N ARG A 33 -20.77 1.21 -14.08
CA ARG A 33 -21.74 0.12 -14.28
C ARG A 33 -23.13 0.70 -14.56
N LYS A 34 -23.82 0.13 -15.54
CA LYS A 34 -25.16 0.59 -15.96
C LYS A 34 -26.16 0.51 -14.80
N ALA A 35 -27.04 1.50 -14.67
CA ALA A 35 -28.02 1.58 -13.59
C ALA A 35 -28.86 0.30 -13.38
N PRO A 36 -29.35 -0.40 -14.43
CA PRO A 36 -30.08 -1.66 -14.24
C PRO A 36 -29.24 -2.77 -13.57
N ARG A 37 -27.92 -2.81 -13.80
CA ARG A 37 -27.02 -3.78 -13.16
C ARG A 37 -26.85 -3.47 -11.68
N ILE A 38 -26.69 -2.19 -11.32
CA ILE A 38 -26.55 -1.76 -9.93
C ILE A 38 -27.82 -2.09 -9.14
N ALA A 39 -28.99 -1.76 -9.71
CA ALA A 39 -30.29 -2.08 -9.10
C ALA A 39 -30.49 -3.59 -8.89
N LEU A 40 -30.03 -4.43 -9.85
CA LEU A 40 -30.06 -5.88 -9.70
C LEU A 40 -29.19 -6.36 -8.55
N VAL A 41 -27.93 -5.89 -8.45
CA VAL A 41 -27.01 -6.27 -7.37
C VAL A 41 -27.60 -5.90 -6.01
N GLU A 42 -28.09 -4.67 -5.87
CA GLU A 42 -28.71 -4.20 -4.63
C GLU A 42 -29.93 -5.05 -4.24
N LYS A 43 -30.87 -5.25 -5.17
CA LYS A 43 -32.10 -6.01 -4.92
C LYS A 43 -31.76 -7.45 -4.53
N TYR A 44 -30.89 -8.11 -5.28
CA TYR A 44 -30.48 -9.48 -5.01
C TYR A 44 -29.82 -9.62 -3.64
N SER A 45 -28.80 -8.80 -3.34
CA SER A 45 -28.09 -8.86 -2.06
C SER A 45 -29.03 -8.58 -0.87
N LYS A 46 -29.99 -7.67 -1.01
CA LYS A 46 -30.99 -7.40 0.04
C LYS A 46 -31.96 -8.57 0.21
N THR A 47 -32.49 -9.14 -0.88
CA THR A 47 -33.41 -10.28 -0.83
C THR A 47 -32.76 -11.52 -0.22
N GLN A 48 -31.47 -11.74 -0.48
CA GLN A 48 -30.72 -12.87 0.07
C GLN A 48 -30.17 -12.64 1.49
N GLY A 49 -30.41 -11.47 2.09
CA GLY A 49 -29.85 -11.13 3.41
C GLY A 49 -28.33 -10.91 3.42
N MET A 50 -27.70 -10.73 2.26
CA MET A 50 -26.25 -10.55 2.10
C MET A 50 -25.82 -9.07 2.11
N PHE A 51 -26.77 -8.13 2.18
CA PHE A 51 -26.49 -6.70 2.18
C PHE A 51 -26.26 -6.18 3.61
N ARG A 52 -25.04 -5.69 3.90
CA ARG A 52 -24.67 -5.09 5.19
C ARG A 52 -25.17 -3.65 5.25
N LYS A 53 -26.12 -3.39 6.15
CA LYS A 53 -26.59 -2.04 6.46
C LYS A 53 -25.74 -1.41 7.56
N LYS A 54 -25.56 -0.09 7.54
CA LYS A 54 -24.98 0.66 8.67
C LYS A 54 -25.78 0.40 9.94
N GLY A 55 -25.10 0.09 11.04
CA GLY A 55 -25.73 -0.17 12.34
C GLY A 55 -26.44 -1.51 12.47
N ALA A 56 -26.43 -2.39 11.46
CA ALA A 56 -26.90 -3.76 11.66
C ALA A 56 -25.99 -4.46 12.71
N PRO A 57 -26.52 -5.42 13.49
CA PRO A 57 -25.73 -6.17 14.45
C PRO A 57 -24.59 -6.90 13.74
N ASP A 58 -23.49 -7.09 14.45
CA ASP A 58 -22.36 -7.85 13.93
C ASP A 58 -22.72 -9.34 13.82
N PRO A 59 -22.22 -10.04 12.79
CA PRO A 59 -22.31 -11.50 12.73
C PRO A 59 -21.68 -12.14 13.97
N VAL A 60 -22.12 -13.37 14.26
CA VAL A 60 -21.45 -14.20 15.27
C VAL A 60 -20.16 -14.73 14.66
N PHE A 61 -19.03 -14.17 15.08
CA PHE A 61 -17.70 -14.63 14.71
C PHE A 61 -17.15 -15.59 15.76
N THR A 62 -16.28 -16.52 15.34
CA THR A 62 -15.56 -17.40 16.28
C THR A 62 -14.70 -16.59 17.25
N ASP A 63 -14.01 -15.59 16.72
CA ASP A 63 -13.19 -14.62 17.46
C ASP A 63 -13.32 -13.24 16.83
N THR A 64 -13.09 -12.20 17.63
CA THR A 64 -13.12 -10.80 17.18
C THR A 64 -11.79 -10.13 17.49
N LEU A 65 -11.23 -9.45 16.49
CA LEU A 65 -10.05 -8.60 16.62
C LEU A 65 -10.47 -7.15 16.36
N GLU A 66 -9.83 -6.21 17.05
CA GLU A 66 -10.10 -4.79 16.92
C GLU A 66 -8.85 -4.03 16.47
N LEU A 67 -9.06 -3.03 15.63
CA LEU A 67 -8.04 -2.07 15.22
C LEU A 67 -8.62 -0.67 15.30
N ASN A 68 -8.07 0.15 16.20
CA ASN A 68 -8.38 1.57 16.25
C ASN A 68 -7.59 2.30 15.15
N LEU A 69 -8.31 2.93 14.22
CA LEU A 69 -7.70 3.65 13.10
C LEU A 69 -6.90 4.88 13.54
N ALA A 70 -7.17 5.43 14.73
CA ALA A 70 -6.40 6.56 15.26
C ALA A 70 -4.95 6.18 15.60
N ASP A 71 -4.68 4.90 15.86
CA ASP A 71 -3.34 4.41 16.22
C ASP A 71 -2.49 4.09 14.96
N VAL A 72 -3.09 4.18 13.77
CA VAL A 72 -2.40 3.92 12.51
C VAL A 72 -1.48 5.08 12.15
N VAL A 73 -0.18 4.78 12.14
CA VAL A 73 0.87 5.71 11.70
C VAL A 73 1.45 5.31 10.35
N PRO A 74 2.00 6.25 9.55
CA PRO A 74 2.76 5.93 8.35
C PRO A 74 3.85 4.90 8.66
N SER A 75 3.93 3.85 7.84
CA SER A 75 4.82 2.72 8.09
C SER A 75 5.29 2.08 6.78
N LEU A 76 6.39 1.35 6.85
CA LEU A 76 6.90 0.45 5.81
C LEU A 76 6.84 -1.01 6.29
N ALA A 77 6.99 -1.95 5.36
CA ALA A 77 7.18 -3.36 5.67
C ALA A 77 8.51 -3.83 5.08
N GLY A 78 9.31 -4.56 5.87
CA GLY A 78 10.59 -5.08 5.42
C GLY A 78 11.61 -5.24 6.55
N PRO A 79 12.90 -5.42 6.22
CA PRO A 79 13.47 -5.43 4.86
C PRO A 79 13.28 -6.77 4.11
N LYS A 80 12.84 -7.84 4.79
CA LYS A 80 12.81 -9.21 4.22
C LYS A 80 11.41 -9.82 4.11
N ARG A 81 10.44 -9.37 4.91
CA ARG A 81 9.13 -10.01 5.04
C ARG A 81 7.99 -8.97 5.07
N PRO A 82 6.83 -9.27 4.47
CA PRO A 82 5.69 -8.34 4.40
C PRO A 82 5.05 -8.04 5.76
N GLU A 83 5.13 -8.95 6.73
CA GLU A 83 4.65 -8.75 8.10
C GLU A 83 5.61 -7.91 8.97
N GLY A 84 6.81 -7.62 8.46
CA GLY A 84 7.84 -6.83 9.15
C GLY A 84 7.52 -5.34 9.19
N ARG A 85 6.43 -4.94 9.85
CA ARG A 85 6.00 -3.54 9.96
C ARG A 85 7.00 -2.71 10.76
N VAL A 86 7.41 -1.57 10.21
CA VAL A 86 8.26 -0.55 10.85
C VAL A 86 7.60 0.82 10.68
N ALA A 87 7.38 1.57 11.76
CA ALA A 87 6.89 2.95 11.65
C ALA A 87 7.88 3.81 10.87
N LEU A 88 7.40 4.75 10.05
CA LEU A 88 8.27 5.55 9.17
C LEU A 88 9.31 6.35 9.96
N SER A 89 8.97 6.80 11.18
CA SER A 89 9.89 7.47 12.11
C SER A 89 11.08 6.59 12.53
N ASP A 90 10.90 5.28 12.49
CA ASP A 90 11.83 4.30 13.07
C ASP A 90 12.66 3.58 12.00
N VAL A 91 12.42 3.87 10.71
CA VAL A 91 13.08 3.20 9.59
C VAL A 91 14.61 3.34 9.66
N VAL A 92 15.12 4.51 10.04
CA VAL A 92 16.56 4.73 10.18
C VAL A 92 17.13 3.87 11.31
N THR A 93 16.53 3.92 12.49
CA THR A 93 16.95 3.12 13.65
C THR A 93 16.89 1.62 13.35
N GLY A 94 15.80 1.16 12.71
CA GLY A 94 15.63 -0.23 12.30
C GLY A 94 16.64 -0.67 11.24
N PHE A 95 16.97 0.20 10.28
CA PHE A 95 17.99 -0.09 9.28
C PHE A 95 19.38 -0.26 9.90
N VAL A 96 19.77 0.64 10.83
CA VAL A 96 21.05 0.54 11.56
C VAL A 96 21.12 -0.78 12.34
N ALA A 97 20.06 -1.11 13.07
CA ALA A 97 19.99 -2.37 13.82
C ALA A 97 20.09 -3.60 12.90
N ALA A 98 19.46 -3.57 11.73
CA ALA A 98 19.56 -4.64 10.74
C ALA A 98 20.98 -4.77 10.16
N MET A 99 21.68 -3.65 9.91
CA MET A 99 23.06 -3.68 9.44
C MET A 99 24.00 -4.40 10.42
N GLU A 100 23.75 -4.27 11.72
CA GLU A 100 24.49 -4.99 12.75
C GLU A 100 24.07 -6.46 12.87
N ALA A 101 22.80 -6.70 13.20
CA ALA A 101 22.32 -8.03 13.58
C ALA A 101 22.18 -8.99 12.38
N GLU A 102 21.70 -8.49 11.24
CA GLU A 102 21.30 -9.32 10.09
C GLU A 102 22.39 -9.39 9.03
N TYR A 103 22.98 -8.24 8.70
CA TYR A 103 23.96 -8.14 7.61
C TYR A 103 25.41 -8.21 8.08
N LYS A 104 25.66 -8.06 9.39
CA LYS A 104 27.01 -8.07 9.99
C LYS A 104 27.96 -7.06 9.34
N LYS A 105 27.44 -5.89 9.00
CA LYS A 105 28.11 -4.79 8.29
C LYS A 105 27.98 -3.43 8.99
N ALA A 106 27.79 -3.42 10.30
CA ALA A 106 27.67 -2.17 11.07
C ALA A 106 28.87 -1.24 10.86
N ALA A 107 30.09 -1.79 10.82
CA ALA A 107 31.32 -1.02 10.61
C ALA A 107 31.37 -0.32 9.24
N ASP A 108 30.68 -0.86 8.23
CA ASP A 108 30.68 -0.36 6.86
C ASP A 108 29.48 0.52 6.55
N ILE A 109 28.61 0.84 7.50
CA ILE A 109 27.34 1.52 7.22
C ILE A 109 27.51 2.87 6.50
N ALA A 110 28.62 3.58 6.77
CA ALA A 110 28.96 4.85 6.13
C ALA A 110 29.76 4.70 4.83
N SER A 111 30.13 3.47 4.45
CA SER A 111 30.94 3.21 3.25
C SER A 111 30.20 3.63 1.98
N ARG A 112 30.92 4.33 1.11
CA ARG A 112 30.47 4.77 -0.22
C ARG A 112 31.35 4.11 -1.28
N PHE A 113 30.74 3.69 -2.37
CA PHE A 113 31.37 2.97 -3.47
C PHE A 113 31.15 3.74 -4.76
N LYS A 114 32.24 4.15 -5.43
CA LYS A 114 32.16 4.86 -6.71
C LYS A 114 31.55 3.96 -7.78
N VAL A 115 30.69 4.53 -8.61
CA VAL A 115 30.13 3.83 -9.76
C VAL A 115 31.02 4.11 -10.98
N GLU A 116 31.50 3.05 -11.63
CA GLU A 116 32.39 3.15 -12.79
C GLU A 116 31.72 3.96 -13.91
N GLY A 117 32.46 4.94 -14.45
CA GLY A 117 31.96 5.82 -15.51
C GLY A 117 30.91 6.85 -15.07
N ALA A 118 30.59 6.96 -13.78
CA ALA A 118 29.61 7.91 -13.26
C ALA A 118 30.22 8.89 -12.25
N ASN A 119 29.63 10.08 -12.15
CA ASN A 119 30.03 11.11 -11.18
C ASN A 119 29.25 11.03 -9.87
N PHE A 120 28.94 9.81 -9.42
CA PHE A 120 28.26 9.56 -8.15
C PHE A 120 28.78 8.28 -7.50
N ASP A 121 28.53 8.15 -6.21
CA ASP A 121 28.78 6.95 -5.43
C ASP A 121 27.46 6.39 -4.86
N ILE A 122 27.48 5.14 -4.42
CA ILE A 122 26.37 4.47 -3.76
C ILE A 122 26.86 3.90 -2.43
N GLY A 123 26.02 3.96 -1.40
CA GLY A 123 26.30 3.40 -0.08
C GLY A 123 25.17 2.53 0.45
N HIS A 124 25.38 1.99 1.64
CA HIS A 124 24.35 1.24 2.34
C HIS A 124 23.15 2.15 2.68
N GLY A 125 21.94 1.68 2.33
CA GLY A 125 20.69 2.41 2.57
C GLY A 125 20.23 3.30 1.41
N ASP A 126 21.06 3.50 0.38
CA ASP A 126 20.63 4.23 -0.82
C ASP A 126 19.50 3.50 -1.53
N VAL A 127 18.44 4.24 -1.87
CA VAL A 127 17.36 3.73 -2.70
C VAL A 127 17.85 3.64 -4.14
N VAL A 128 17.96 2.43 -4.68
CA VAL A 128 18.36 2.19 -6.08
C VAL A 128 17.17 1.83 -6.98
N ILE A 129 16.06 1.40 -6.39
CA ILE A 129 14.80 1.11 -7.10
C ILE A 129 13.67 1.81 -6.35
N ALA A 130 12.87 2.58 -7.09
CA ALA A 130 11.65 3.21 -6.57
C ALA A 130 10.50 2.94 -7.55
N ALA A 131 9.70 1.91 -7.26
CA ALA A 131 8.65 1.43 -8.15
C ALA A 131 7.26 1.64 -7.53
N ILE A 132 6.39 2.38 -8.22
CA ILE A 132 4.95 2.39 -7.95
C ILE A 132 4.34 1.29 -8.83
N THR A 133 3.99 0.17 -8.20
CA THR A 133 3.54 -1.05 -8.88
C THR A 133 2.48 -1.77 -8.04
N SER A 134 2.10 -2.98 -8.49
CA SER A 134 1.13 -3.89 -7.89
C SER A 134 -0.31 -3.38 -7.87
N CYS A 135 -1.24 -4.27 -8.21
CA CYS A 135 -2.67 -4.01 -8.12
C CYS A 135 -3.12 -3.64 -6.69
N THR A 136 -2.37 -4.02 -5.66
CA THR A 136 -2.64 -3.69 -4.24
C THR A 136 -2.84 -2.19 -4.01
N ASN A 137 -1.99 -1.37 -4.63
CA ASN A 137 -1.99 0.09 -4.48
C ASN A 137 -2.41 0.80 -5.76
N THR A 138 -2.08 0.27 -6.94
CA THR A 138 -2.44 0.93 -8.20
C THR A 138 -3.94 0.86 -8.50
N SER A 139 -4.71 0.01 -7.82
CA SER A 139 -6.17 0.00 -7.94
C SER A 139 -6.86 1.06 -7.07
N ASN A 140 -6.10 1.82 -6.27
CA ASN A 140 -6.61 2.83 -5.35
C ASN A 140 -6.28 4.24 -5.86
N PRO A 141 -7.23 4.95 -6.49
CA PRO A 141 -6.98 6.28 -7.05
C PRO A 141 -6.47 7.29 -6.01
N SER A 142 -6.91 7.18 -4.76
CA SER A 142 -6.57 8.15 -3.72
C SER A 142 -5.06 8.21 -3.45
N VAL A 143 -4.38 7.07 -3.40
CA VAL A 143 -2.93 7.03 -3.14
C VAL A 143 -2.11 7.42 -4.37
N LEU A 144 -2.61 7.13 -5.57
CA LEU A 144 -1.94 7.50 -6.82
C LEU A 144 -2.04 9.00 -7.11
N ILE A 145 -3.22 9.58 -6.91
CA ILE A 145 -3.40 11.03 -6.97
C ILE A 145 -2.55 11.71 -5.88
N GLY A 146 -2.54 11.15 -4.67
CA GLY A 146 -1.66 11.63 -3.59
C GLY A 146 -0.18 11.63 -3.99
N ALA A 147 0.31 10.56 -4.62
CA ALA A 147 1.68 10.48 -5.11
C ALA A 147 1.97 11.53 -6.21
N GLY A 148 1.03 11.75 -7.14
CA GLY A 148 1.15 12.77 -8.19
C GLY A 148 1.18 14.19 -7.62
N LEU A 149 0.32 14.50 -6.64
CA LEU A 149 0.31 15.79 -5.96
C LEU A 149 1.61 16.04 -5.18
N LEU A 150 2.14 15.01 -4.51
CA LEU A 150 3.44 15.08 -3.84
C LEU A 150 4.56 15.35 -4.84
N ALA A 151 4.57 14.64 -5.97
CA ALA A 151 5.57 14.83 -7.04
C ALA A 151 5.51 16.24 -7.62
N ARG A 152 4.31 16.77 -7.92
CA ARG A 152 4.11 18.15 -8.37
C ARG A 152 4.73 19.14 -7.40
N ASN A 153 4.40 19.04 -6.11
CA ASN A 153 4.92 19.95 -5.09
C ASN A 153 6.45 19.82 -4.91
N ALA A 154 7.02 18.63 -5.09
CA ALA A 154 8.45 18.41 -5.04
C ALA A 154 9.17 19.10 -6.21
N VAL A 155 8.62 18.96 -7.43
CA VAL A 155 9.14 19.62 -8.64
C VAL A 155 9.05 21.14 -8.53
N GLU A 156 7.93 21.68 -8.03
CA GLU A 156 7.78 23.11 -7.76
C GLU A 156 8.82 23.65 -6.76
N ARG A 157 9.36 22.78 -5.89
CA ARG A 157 10.45 23.09 -4.95
C ARG A 157 11.84 22.79 -5.50
N GLY A 158 11.96 22.46 -6.79
CA GLY A 158 13.23 22.17 -7.46
C GLY A 158 13.85 20.82 -7.08
N LEU A 159 13.08 19.91 -6.48
CA LEU A 159 13.55 18.58 -6.13
C LEU A 159 13.50 17.64 -7.33
N THR A 160 14.52 16.80 -7.46
CA THR A 160 14.62 15.75 -8.48
C THR A 160 15.09 14.44 -7.84
N SER A 161 14.79 13.31 -8.50
CA SER A 161 15.34 12.02 -8.09
C SER A 161 16.85 11.99 -8.32
N LYS A 162 17.55 11.23 -7.48
CA LYS A 162 18.98 10.98 -7.68
C LYS A 162 19.20 10.14 -8.95
N PRO A 163 20.33 10.35 -9.68
CA PRO A 163 20.54 9.74 -10.99
C PRO A 163 20.69 8.20 -10.96
N TRP A 164 21.04 7.62 -9.81
CA TRP A 164 21.15 6.17 -9.64
C TRP A 164 19.80 5.48 -9.34
N VAL A 165 18.74 6.24 -9.11
CA VAL A 165 17.43 5.67 -8.76
C VAL A 165 16.72 5.22 -10.02
N LYS A 166 16.52 3.90 -10.16
CA LYS A 166 15.66 3.34 -11.19
C LYS A 166 14.21 3.51 -10.79
N THR A 167 13.57 4.57 -11.28
CA THR A 167 12.16 4.85 -11.05
C THR A 167 11.27 4.12 -12.05
N SER A 168 10.15 3.56 -11.60
CA SER A 168 9.12 3.01 -12.50
C SER A 168 7.71 3.24 -11.97
N LEU A 169 6.75 3.38 -12.89
CA LEU A 169 5.33 3.43 -12.62
C LEU A 169 4.65 2.41 -13.53
N ALA A 170 4.00 1.41 -12.93
CA ALA A 170 3.28 0.35 -13.65
C ALA A 170 1.81 0.34 -13.21
N PRO A 171 0.94 1.17 -13.84
CA PRO A 171 -0.47 1.22 -13.51
C PRO A 171 -1.17 -0.13 -13.73
N GLY A 172 -2.04 -0.53 -12.81
CA GLY A 172 -2.81 -1.78 -12.92
C GLY A 172 -3.93 -1.74 -13.96
N SER A 173 -4.26 -0.57 -14.51
CA SER A 173 -5.20 -0.39 -15.61
C SER A 173 -5.02 0.99 -16.26
N GLN A 174 -5.61 1.21 -17.44
CA GLN A 174 -5.61 2.50 -18.13
C GLN A 174 -6.43 3.60 -17.43
N VAL A 175 -7.22 3.26 -16.40
CA VAL A 175 -8.02 4.22 -15.63
C VAL A 175 -7.14 5.06 -14.70
N VAL A 176 -5.97 4.53 -14.35
CA VAL A 176 -4.95 5.12 -13.48
C VAL A 176 -3.97 5.91 -14.32
#